data_AF-A0A0B6D260-F1
#
_entry.id   AF-A0A0B6D260-F1
#
_cell.length_a   1.000
_cell.length_b   1.000
_cell.length_c   1.000
_cell.angle_alpha   90.00
_cell.angle_beta   90.00
_cell.angle_gamma   90.00
#
_symmetry.space_group_name_H-M   'P 1'
#
loop_
_entity.id
_entity.type
_entity.pdbx_description
1 polymer ?
#
loop_
_entity_poly.entity_id
_entity_poly.type
_entity_poly.pdbx_seq_one_letter_code
_entity_poly.pdbx_strand_id
1 'polypeptide(L)' 'MKSTRIFFLIIFGFICSFCYAYYIEENGKKIPVSKRVADTIDDIEIKEGEALSQQQIVDIIEQNDKDLGNKEL' A
#
# COMPACT_ATOMS: atom_id res chain seq x y z
N MET A 1 -24.95 25.78 -12.25
CA MET A 1 -24.94 25.33 -10.83
C MET A 1 -25.15 23.82 -10.66
N LYS A 2 -26.10 23.16 -11.35
CA LYS A 2 -26.28 21.69 -11.25
C LYS A 2 -25.12 20.88 -11.87
N SER A 3 -24.66 21.26 -13.07
CA SER A 3 -23.55 20.60 -13.78
C SER A 3 -22.22 20.68 -13.03
N THR A 4 -21.89 21.85 -12.46
CA THR A 4 -20.67 22.05 -11.65
C THR A 4 -20.62 21.13 -10.43
N ARG A 5 -21.76 20.89 -9.76
CA ARG A 5 -21.85 19.97 -8.61
C ARG A 5 -21.64 18.52 -9.02
N ILE A 6 -22.15 18.12 -10.19
CA ILE A 6 -21.93 16.77 -10.73
C ILE A 6 -20.45 16.56 -11.05
N PHE A 7 -19.81 17.54 -11.69
CA PHE A 7 -18.39 17.46 -12.03
C PHE A 7 -17.51 17.37 -10.78
N PHE A 8 -17.83 18.14 -9.73
CA PHE A 8 -17.15 18.05 -8.44
C PHE A 8 -17.28 16.66 -7.80
N LEU A 9 -18.47 16.05 -7.83
CA LEU A 9 -18.67 14.70 -7.28
C LEU A 9 -17.88 13.62 -8.04
N ILE A 10 -17.75 13.75 -9.35
CA ILE A 10 -16.94 12.83 -10.17
C ILE A 10 -15.46 12.95 -9.81
N ILE A 11 -14.93 14.18 -9.73
CA ILE A 11 -13.53 14.42 -9.35
C ILE A 11 -13.28 13.96 -7.91
N PHE A 12 -14.19 14.29 -6.98
CA PHE A 12 -14.06 13.90 -5.58
C PHE A 12 -14.10 12.37 -5.42
N GLY A 13 -15.01 11.69 -6.10
CA GLY A 13 -15.06 10.22 -6.11
C GLY A 13 -13.80 9.59 -6.69
N PHE A 14 -13.24 10.18 -7.75
CA PHE A 14 -11.98 9.73 -8.33
C PHE A 14 -10.81 9.88 -7.35
N ILE A 15 -10.69 11.02 -6.67
CA ILE A 15 -9.65 11.26 -5.65
C ILE A 15 -9.79 10.29 -4.48
N CYS A 16 -11.02 10.08 -3.98
CA CYS A 16 -11.28 9.14 -2.89
C CYS A 16 -10.91 7.69 -3.24
N SER A 17 -10.95 7.29 -4.52
CA SER A 17 -10.51 5.97 -4.95
C SER A 17 -9.01 5.72 -4.75
N PHE A 18 -8.19 6.76 -4.60
CA PHE A 18 -6.76 6.65 -4.31
C PHE A 18 -6.45 6.72 -2.80
N CYS A 19 -7.45 6.93 -1.93
CA CYS A 19 -7.25 7.05 -0.48
C CYS A 19 -7.27 5.70 0.27
N TYR A 20 -7.01 4.59 -0.42
CA TYR A 20 -6.87 3.29 0.24
C TYR A 20 -5.49 3.18 0.90
N ALA A 21 -5.50 3.13 2.23
CA ALA A 21 -4.30 2.85 3.03
C ALA A 21 -4.24 1.36 3.34
N TYR A 22 -3.10 0.74 3.03
CA TYR A 22 -2.80 -0.64 3.39
C TYR A 22 -1.97 -0.61 4.68
N TYR A 23 -2.21 -1.59 5.56
CA TYR A 23 -1.54 -1.65 6.85
C TYR A 23 -1.00 -3.04 7.10
N ILE A 24 0.17 -3.11 7.71
CA ILE A 24 0.74 -4.33 8.26
C ILE A 24 0.80 -4.17 9.78
N GLU A 25 0.47 -5.24 10.50
CA GLU A 25 0.47 -5.26 11.96
C GLU A 25 1.81 -5.79 12.48
N GLU A 26 2.66 -4.88 12.97
CA GLU A 26 3.97 -5.17 13.54
C GLU A 26 3.94 -4.91 15.05
N ASN A 27 4.17 -5.92 15.89
CA ASN A 27 4.26 -5.76 17.35
C ASN A 27 3.05 -5.00 17.98
N GLY A 28 1.85 -5.14 17.40
CA GLY A 28 0.64 -4.44 17.82
C GLY A 28 0.52 -2.98 17.30
N LYS A 29 1.43 -2.53 16.44
CA LYS A 29 1.38 -1.25 15.72
C LYS A 29 1.04 -1.48 14.26
N LYS A 30 0.21 -0.59 13.71
CA LYS A 30 -0.15 -0.60 12.28
C LYS A 30 0.82 0.30 11.53
N ILE A 31 1.66 -0.29 10.67
CA ILE A 31 2.53 0.44 9.76
C ILE A 31 1.77 0.67 8.45
N PRO A 32 1.55 1.93 8.01
CA PRO A 32 0.98 2.19 6.71
C PRO A 32 1.99 1.79 5.64
N VAL A 33 1.56 0.95 4.70
CA VAL A 33 2.37 0.52 3.56
C VAL A 33 1.64 0.77 2.25
N SER A 34 2.38 0.78 1.15
CA SER A 34 1.77 0.83 -0.18
C SER A 34 1.06 -0.49 -0.50
N LYS A 35 0.04 -0.43 -1.34
CA LYS A 35 -0.65 -1.63 -1.85
C LYS A 35 0.32 -2.66 -2.43
N ARG A 36 1.29 -2.20 -3.22
CA ARG A 36 2.28 -3.08 -3.87
C ARG A 36 3.05 -3.90 -2.84
N VAL A 37 3.42 -3.29 -1.72
CA VAL A 37 4.18 -3.98 -0.66
C VAL A 37 3.32 -5.03 0.01
N ALA A 38 2.05 -4.70 0.31
CA ALA A 38 1.09 -5.66 0.85
C ALA A 38 0.88 -6.85 -0.11
N ASP A 39 0.60 -6.57 -1.40
CA ASP A 39 0.42 -7.60 -2.42
C ASP A 39 1.69 -8.48 -2.57
N THR A 40 2.89 -7.88 -2.47
CA THR A 40 4.16 -8.63 -2.55
C THR A 40 4.34 -9.58 -1.37
N ILE A 41 3.98 -9.14 -0.16
CA ILE A 41 4.06 -9.97 1.04
C ILE A 41 3.07 -11.14 0.94
N ASP A 42 1.82 -10.86 0.57
CA ASP A 42 0.79 -11.89 0.37
C ASP A 42 1.22 -12.92 -0.69
N ASP A 43 1.77 -12.47 -1.83
CA ASP A 43 2.26 -13.37 -2.89
C ASP A 43 3.39 -14.29 -2.42
N ILE A 44 4.29 -13.79 -1.56
CA ILE A 44 5.38 -14.58 -0.99
C ILE A 44 4.82 -15.61 0.01
N GLU A 45 3.92 -15.20 0.90
CA GLU A 45 3.29 -16.11 1.86
C GLU A 45 2.49 -17.23 1.17
N ILE A 46 1.75 -16.90 0.11
CA ILE A 46 1.04 -17.89 -0.71
C ILE A 46 2.01 -18.87 -1.36
N LYS A 47 3.16 -18.38 -1.84
CA LYS A 47 4.16 -19.19 -2.53
C LYS A 47 4.94 -20.11 -1.58
N GLU A 48 5.30 -19.61 -0.41
CA GLU A 48 6.02 -20.38 0.61
C GLU A 48 5.07 -21.29 1.39
N GLY A 49 3.77 -20.99 1.38
CA GLY A 49 2.75 -21.75 2.12
C GLY A 49 2.84 -21.55 3.64
N GLU A 50 3.66 -20.60 4.09
CA GLU A 50 3.90 -20.24 5.47
C GLU A 50 3.87 -18.72 5.61
N ALA A 51 3.47 -18.25 6.79
CA ALA A 51 3.50 -16.83 7.10
C ALA A 51 4.95 -16.34 7.20
N LEU A 52 5.25 -15.19 6.62
CA LEU A 52 6.58 -14.60 6.68
C LEU A 52 6.89 -14.17 8.12
N SER A 53 8.16 -14.29 8.52
CA SER A 53 8.58 -13.74 9.79
C SER A 53 8.56 -12.21 9.75
N GLN A 54 8.34 -11.60 10.92
CA GLN A 54 8.31 -10.14 11.08
C GLN A 54 9.56 -9.45 10.49
N GLN A 55 10.74 -10.06 10.66
CA GLN A 55 11.98 -9.51 10.12
C GLN A 55 11.99 -9.52 8.59
N GLN A 56 11.49 -10.60 7.96
CA GLN A 56 11.40 -10.69 6.49
C GLN A 56 10.44 -9.64 5.93
N ILE A 57 9.32 -9.39 6.61
CA ILE A 57 8.36 -8.35 6.24
C ILE A 57 9.01 -6.96 6.28
N VAL A 58 9.76 -6.65 7.34
CA VAL A 58 10.48 -5.37 7.48
C VAL A 58 11.52 -5.19 6.39
N ASP A 59 12.30 -6.24 6.09
CA ASP A 59 13.31 -6.19 5.03
C ASP A 59 12.69 -5.92 3.65
N ILE A 60 11.50 -6.48 3.37
CA ILE A 60 10.74 -6.26 2.12
C ILE A 60 10.22 -4.82 2.02
N ILE A 61 9.73 -4.27 3.14
CA ILE A 61 9.27 -2.87 3.21
C ILE A 61 10.44 -1.93 2.95
N GLU A 62 11.57 -2.13 3.64
CA GLU A 62 12.78 -1.31 3.47
C GLU A 62 13.35 -1.37 2.04
N GLN A 63 13.36 -2.56 1.41
CA GLN A 63 13.80 -2.70 0.03
C GLN A 63 12.88 -1.96 -0.93
N ASN A 64 11.56 -2.05 -0.76
CA ASN A 64 10.61 -1.34 -1.61
C ASN A 64 10.75 0.19 -1.50
N ASP A 65 10.94 0.71 -0.28
CA ASP A 65 11.14 2.15 -0.07
C ASP A 65 12.44 2.65 -0.71
N LYS A 66 13.54 1.86 -0.63
CA LYS A 66 14.81 2.16 -1.31
C LYS A 66 14.67 2.15 -2.84
N ASP A 67 13.92 1.20 -3.39
CA ASP A 67 13.65 1.11 -4.84
C ASP A 67 12.74 2.24 -5.36
N LEU A 68 11.82 2.74 -4.52
CA LEU A 68 10.99 3.91 -4.82
C LEU A 68 11.83 5.20 -4.82
N GLY A 69 12.70 5.39 -3.83
CA GLY A 69 13.61 6.54 -3.77
C GLY A 69 14.61 6.61 -4.93
N ASN A 70 14.96 5.47 -5.52
CA ASN A 70 15.88 5.39 -6.66
C ASN A 70 15.19 5.56 -8.03
N LYS A 71 13.85 5.57 -8.09
CA LYS A 71 13.07 5.83 -9.32
C LYS A 71 12.71 7.30 -9.51
N GLU A 72 12.93 8.13 -8.49
CA GLU A 72 12.70 9.58 -8.55
C GLU A 72 13.98 10.41 -8.84
N LEU A 73 15.10 9.75 -9.16
CA LEU A 73 16.38 10.34 -9.61
C LEU A 73 16.66 9.99 -11.07
#